data_AF-A0AAV4GPJ3-F1
#
_entry.id   AF-A0AAV4GPJ3-F1
#
_cell.length_a   1.000
_cell.length_b   1.000
_cell.length_c   1.000
_cell.angle_alpha   90.00
_cell.angle_beta   90.00
_cell.angle_gamma   90.00
#
_symmetry.space_group_name_H-M   'P 1'
#
loop_
_entity.id
_entity.type
_entity.pdbx_description
1 polymer ?
#
loop_
_entity_poly.entity_id
_entity_poly.type
_entity_poly.pdbx_seq_one_letter_code
_entity_poly.pdbx_strand_id
1 'polypeptide(L)'
;MTWKARIETCQERGILRTRLLKRLADLKWGANPSILRQIYEGNARPTLEYGIIAWGSAAPSNFQKGNTFQNQTHIIITGGMRSTPTIEMESQAELESLQEVRDTKLLTHRLKYKAQPKSQNAPTD
;
A
#
# COMPACT_ATOMS: atom_id res chain seq x y z
N MET A 1 14.48 4.59 17.15
CA MET A 1 14.74 4.47 15.70
C MET A 1 13.66 5.20 14.93
N THR A 2 13.98 6.27 14.19
CA THR A 2 13.00 7.13 13.50
C THR A 2 12.72 6.63 12.08
N TRP A 3 11.74 5.74 11.95
CA TRP A 3 11.23 5.24 10.65
C TRP A 3 10.64 6.33 9.74
N LYS A 4 10.38 7.52 10.30
CA LYS A 4 9.73 8.66 9.66
C LYS A 4 10.36 9.04 8.31
N ALA A 5 11.67 9.28 8.27
CA ALA A 5 12.34 9.72 7.03
C ALA A 5 12.21 8.69 5.90
N ARG A 6 12.31 7.38 6.25
CA ARG A 6 12.17 6.31 5.26
C ARG A 6 10.75 6.21 4.72
N ILE A 7 9.75 6.36 5.59
CA ILE A 7 8.33 6.36 5.22
C ILE A 7 8.03 7.54 4.29
N GLU A 8 8.60 8.72 4.58
CA GLU A 8 8.46 9.92 3.74
C GLU A 8 9.07 9.72 2.35
N THR A 9 10.28 9.16 2.24
CA THR A 9 10.88 8.84 0.94
C THR A 9 10.06 7.81 0.15
N CYS A 10 9.52 6.77 0.81
CA CYS A 10 8.62 5.81 0.18
C CYS A 10 7.34 6.47 -0.33
N GLN A 11 6.78 7.40 0.45
CA GLN A 11 5.60 8.16 0.07
C GLN A 11 5.87 9.05 -1.15
N GLU A 12 6.96 9.81 -1.16
CA GLU A 12 7.38 10.64 -2.31
C GLU A 12 7.53 9.79 -3.58
N ARG A 13 8.18 8.64 -3.46
CA ARG A 13 8.33 7.66 -4.54
C ARG A 13 7.00 7.10 -5.03
N GLY A 14 6.04 6.90 -4.13
CA GLY A 14 4.66 6.53 -4.47
C GLY A 14 3.95 7.65 -5.23
N ILE A 15 4.04 8.88 -4.74
CA ILE A 15 3.41 10.07 -5.35
C ILE A 15 3.94 10.31 -6.77
N LEU A 16 5.24 10.12 -6.98
CA LEU A 16 5.82 10.19 -8.33
C LEU A 16 5.20 9.16 -9.28
N ARG A 17 4.95 7.94 -8.79
CA ARG A 17 4.35 6.86 -9.59
C ARG A 17 2.87 7.09 -9.88
N THR A 18 2.13 7.75 -8.98
CA THR A 18 0.72 8.12 -9.25
C THR A 18 0.56 9.23 -10.28
N ARG A 19 1.62 9.98 -10.61
CA ARG A 19 1.57 10.95 -11.73
C ARG A 19 1.28 10.29 -13.07
N LEU A 20 1.81 9.07 -13.30
CA LEU A 20 1.52 8.29 -14.50
C LEU A 20 0.03 7.93 -14.56
N LEU A 21 -0.52 7.43 -13.45
CA LEU A 21 -1.94 7.12 -13.31
C LEU A 21 -2.83 8.33 -13.61
N LYS A 22 -2.51 9.50 -13.01
CA LYS A 22 -3.21 10.75 -13.29
C LYS A 22 -3.17 11.13 -14.76
N ARG A 23 -1.98 11.06 -15.38
CA ARG A 23 -1.81 11.42 -16.78
C ARG A 23 -2.63 10.54 -17.72
N LEU A 24 -2.78 9.26 -17.40
CA LEU A 24 -3.60 8.32 -18.15
C LEU A 24 -5.10 8.53 -17.91
N ALA A 25 -5.49 8.88 -16.69
CA ALA A 25 -6.87 9.22 -16.35
C ALA A 25 -7.32 10.54 -17.03
N ASP A 26 -6.43 11.54 -17.13
CA ASP A 26 -6.70 12.86 -17.72
C ASP A 26 -6.74 12.87 -19.27
N LEU A 27 -6.60 11.73 -19.94
CA LEU A 27 -6.74 11.64 -21.39
C LEU A 27 -8.18 11.99 -21.80
N LYS A 28 -8.38 12.52 -23.03
CA LYS A 28 -9.69 13.00 -23.53
C LYS A 28 -10.84 12.00 -23.34
N TRP A 29 -10.56 10.70 -23.42
CA TRP A 29 -11.52 9.62 -23.21
C TRP A 29 -11.25 8.79 -21.94
N GLY A 30 -10.23 9.16 -21.17
CA GLY A 30 -9.74 8.42 -20.01
C GLY A 30 -9.18 7.04 -20.35
N ALA A 31 -8.30 6.51 -19.49
CA ALA A 31 -7.96 5.10 -19.51
C ALA A 31 -9.05 4.28 -18.81
N ASN A 32 -9.29 3.06 -19.27
CA ASN A 32 -10.22 2.14 -18.61
C ASN A 32 -9.77 1.90 -17.14
N PRO A 33 -10.67 1.94 -16.15
CA PRO A 33 -10.34 1.67 -14.74
C PRO A 33 -9.55 0.37 -14.52
N SER A 34 -9.80 -0.68 -15.29
CA SER A 34 -9.05 -1.94 -15.22
C SER A 34 -7.58 -1.77 -15.60
N ILE A 35 -7.27 -0.92 -16.59
CA ILE A 35 -5.88 -0.63 -17.01
C ILE A 35 -5.19 0.21 -15.94
N LEU A 36 -5.89 1.23 -15.42
CA LEU A 36 -5.38 2.06 -14.34
C LEU A 36 -5.09 1.22 -13.09
N ARG A 37 -5.98 0.30 -12.73
CA ARG A 37 -5.76 -0.67 -11.65
C ARG A 37 -4.50 -1.49 -11.87
N GLN A 38 -4.35 -2.11 -13.04
CA GLN A 38 -3.20 -2.95 -13.35
C GLN A 38 -1.87 -2.17 -13.25
N ILE A 39 -1.87 -0.91 -13.71
CA ILE A 39 -0.71 -0.02 -13.59
C ILE A 39 -0.42 0.32 -12.12
N TYR A 40 -1.45 0.56 -11.31
CA TYR A 40 -1.30 0.79 -9.88
C TYR A 40 -0.67 -0.42 -9.18
N GLU A 41 -1.19 -1.62 -9.41
CA GLU A 41 -0.72 -2.87 -8.84
C GLU A 41 0.72 -3.20 -9.25
N GLY A 42 1.08 -2.95 -10.52
CA GLY A 42 2.42 -3.23 -11.03
C GLY A 42 3.49 -2.20 -10.64
N ASN A 43 3.12 -0.97 -10.27
CA ASN A 43 4.07 0.13 -10.13
C ASN A 43 4.05 0.79 -8.74
N ALA A 44 2.89 1.35 -8.35
CA ALA A 44 2.78 2.15 -7.14
C ALA A 44 2.55 1.30 -5.88
N ARG A 45 1.68 0.28 -5.97
CA ARG A 45 1.31 -0.60 -4.86
C ARG A 45 2.52 -1.33 -4.24
N PRO A 46 3.49 -1.87 -5.00
CA PRO A 46 4.67 -2.54 -4.44
C PRO A 46 5.54 -1.62 -3.57
N THR A 47 5.56 -0.31 -3.88
CA THR A 47 6.34 0.68 -3.13
C THR A 47 5.81 0.87 -1.70
N LEU A 48 4.49 0.80 -1.51
CA LEU A 48 3.86 0.81 -0.20
C LEU A 48 4.08 -0.52 0.52
N GLU A 49 3.83 -1.59 -0.22
CA GLU A 49 3.76 -2.95 0.28
C GLU A 49 5.08 -3.53 0.75
N TYR A 50 6.19 -3.12 0.15
CA TYR A 50 7.53 -3.53 0.56
C TYR A 50 7.83 -3.12 2.01
N GLY A 51 7.41 -1.91 2.40
CA GLY A 51 7.68 -1.38 3.73
C GLY A 51 6.70 -1.86 4.80
N ILE A 52 5.53 -2.38 4.41
CA ILE A 52 4.42 -2.69 5.34
C ILE A 52 4.84 -3.60 6.49
N ILE A 53 5.75 -4.54 6.29
CA ILE A 53 6.20 -5.43 7.38
C ILE A 53 7.04 -4.66 8.40
N ALA A 54 7.81 -3.67 7.96
CA ALA A 54 8.70 -2.87 8.82
C ALA A 54 7.96 -1.76 9.57
N TRP A 55 7.01 -1.07 8.92
CA TRP A 55 6.24 0.03 9.55
C TRP A 55 4.79 -0.32 9.88
N GLY A 56 4.32 -1.52 9.55
CA GLY A 56 2.97 -1.99 9.92
C GLY A 56 2.80 -2.17 11.42
N SER A 57 3.89 -2.36 12.16
CA SER A 57 3.93 -2.31 13.63
C SER A 57 4.25 -0.92 14.19
N ALA A 58 4.46 0.09 13.34
CA ALA A 58 4.78 1.45 13.77
C ALA A 58 3.52 2.23 14.15
N ALA A 59 3.70 3.47 14.61
CA ALA A 59 2.62 4.33 15.07
C ALA A 59 1.47 4.47 14.02
N PRO A 60 0.19 4.50 14.45
CA PRO A 60 -0.96 4.61 13.55
C PRO A 60 -0.91 5.80 12.59
N SER A 61 -0.27 6.90 13.00
CA SER A 61 -0.08 8.10 12.18
C SER A 61 0.71 7.85 10.90
N ASN A 62 1.68 6.92 10.92
CA ASN A 62 2.44 6.54 9.74
C ASN A 62 1.59 5.70 8.78
N PHE A 63 0.77 4.81 9.33
CA PHE A 63 -0.15 3.99 8.55
C PHE A 63 -1.19 4.85 7.83
N GLN A 64 -1.67 5.92 8.49
CA GLN A 64 -2.62 6.85 7.90
C GLN A 64 -2.07 7.59 6.67
N LYS A 65 -0.76 7.86 6.61
CA LYS A 65 -0.14 8.45 5.40
C LYS A 65 -0.27 7.51 4.20
N GLY A 66 -0.07 6.21 4.41
CA GLY A 66 -0.27 5.17 3.39
C GLY A 66 -1.72 5.11 2.92
N ASN A 67 -2.68 5.11 3.86
CA ASN A 67 -4.11 5.12 3.54
C ASN A 67 -4.51 6.32 2.70
N THR A 68 -4.05 7.53 3.04
CA THR A 68 -4.34 8.75 2.26
C THR A 68 -3.83 8.63 0.83
N PHE A 69 -2.63 8.06 0.65
CA PHE A 69 -2.06 7.83 -0.68
C PHE A 69 -2.86 6.80 -1.49
N GLN A 70 -3.24 5.67 -0.88
CA GLN A 70 -4.06 4.66 -1.53
C GLN A 70 -5.44 5.22 -1.90
N ASN A 71 -6.09 5.97 -1.01
CA ASN A 71 -7.37 6.61 -1.27
C ASN A 71 -7.32 7.59 -2.45
N GLN A 72 -6.26 8.42 -2.53
CA GLN A 72 -6.04 9.27 -3.70
C GLN A 72 -5.91 8.48 -4.99
N THR A 73 -5.35 7.28 -4.92
CA THR A 73 -5.20 6.40 -6.09
C THR A 73 -6.53 5.77 -6.49
N HIS A 74 -7.33 5.33 -5.52
CA HIS A 74 -8.68 4.84 -5.78
C HIS A 74 -9.54 5.89 -6.50
N ILE A 75 -9.48 7.15 -6.06
CA ILE A 75 -10.18 8.27 -6.72
C ILE A 75 -9.78 8.42 -8.18
N ILE A 76 -8.48 8.27 -8.50
CA ILE A 76 -7.98 8.37 -9.88
C ILE A 76 -8.48 7.19 -10.73
N ILE A 77 -8.49 5.99 -10.16
CA ILE A 77 -8.90 4.76 -10.86
C ILE A 77 -10.42 4.77 -11.13
N THR A 78 -11.22 5.14 -10.13
CA THR A 78 -12.69 5.11 -10.21
C THR A 78 -13.29 6.38 -10.80
N GLY A 79 -12.55 7.49 -10.81
CA GLY A 79 -13.10 8.81 -11.11
C GLY A 79 -14.03 9.33 -10.00
N GLY A 80 -14.00 8.73 -8.80
CA GLY A 80 -14.88 9.07 -7.69
C GLY A 80 -14.64 10.47 -7.11
N MET A 81 -15.61 10.94 -6.32
CA MET A 81 -15.47 12.21 -5.59
C MET A 81 -14.64 12.01 -4.33
N ARG A 82 -13.97 13.07 -3.85
CA ARG A 82 -13.22 13.04 -2.58
C ARG A 82 -14.09 12.74 -1.35
N SER A 83 -15.40 12.97 -1.45
CA SER A 83 -16.38 12.68 -0.40
C SER A 83 -16.88 11.23 -0.41
N THR A 84 -16.56 10.45 -1.45
CA THR A 84 -16.98 9.05 -1.54
C THR A 84 -16.28 8.22 -0.45
N PRO A 85 -16.99 7.35 0.28
CA PRO A 85 -16.39 6.45 1.26
C PRO A 85 -15.33 5.54 0.61
N THR A 86 -14.20 5.32 1.30
CA THR A 86 -13.08 4.51 0.79
C THR A 86 -13.50 3.07 0.45
N ILE A 87 -14.38 2.48 1.28
CA ILE A 87 -14.86 1.10 1.13
C ILE A 87 -15.60 0.91 -0.21
N GLU A 88 -16.44 1.87 -0.58
CA GLU A 88 -17.16 1.83 -1.86
C GLU A 88 -16.20 1.92 -3.05
N MET A 89 -15.17 2.76 -2.94
CA MET A 89 -14.16 2.87 -3.98
C MET A 89 -13.26 1.64 -4.07
N GLU A 90 -12.95 0.99 -2.95
CA GLU A 90 -12.22 -0.28 -2.89
C GLU A 90 -13.00 -1.39 -3.59
N SER A 91 -14.31 -1.51 -3.28
CA SER A 91 -15.24 -2.43 -3.95
C SER A 91 -15.31 -2.18 -5.45
N GLN A 92 -15.50 -0.92 -5.87
CA GLN A 92 -15.59 -0.55 -7.28
C GLN A 92 -14.27 -0.75 -8.04
N ALA A 93 -13.12 -0.53 -7.40
CA ALA A 93 -11.82 -0.77 -8.00
C ALA A 93 -11.41 -2.26 -7.96
N GLU A 94 -12.14 -3.11 -7.23
CA GLU A 94 -11.77 -4.49 -6.89
C GLU A 94 -10.34 -4.56 -6.32
N LEU A 95 -10.02 -3.62 -5.41
CA LEU A 95 -8.72 -3.53 -4.75
C LEU A 95 -8.87 -3.81 -3.26
N GLU A 96 -7.93 -4.60 -2.73
CA GLU A 96 -7.82 -4.87 -1.29
C GLU A 96 -7.38 -3.61 -0.53
N SER A 97 -7.93 -3.41 0.68
CA SER A 97 -7.55 -2.29 1.53
C SER A 97 -6.10 -2.45 2.03
N LEU A 98 -5.43 -1.32 2.32
CA LEU A 98 -4.06 -1.36 2.87
C LEU A 98 -3.99 -2.10 4.22
N GLN A 99 -5.11 -2.13 4.96
CA GLN A 99 -5.22 -2.75 6.27
C GLN A 99 -5.19 -4.27 6.15
N GLU A 100 -6.01 -4.83 5.26
CA GLU A 100 -6.05 -6.27 4.99
C GLU A 100 -4.69 -6.76 4.47
N VAL A 101 -4.07 -6.01 3.56
CA VAL A 101 -2.72 -6.32 3.07
C VAL A 101 -1.72 -6.35 4.21
N ARG A 102 -1.76 -5.36 5.11
CA ARG A 102 -0.88 -5.31 6.28
C ARG A 102 -1.08 -6.52 7.16
N ASP A 103 -2.32 -6.83 7.53
CA ASP A 103 -2.65 -7.88 8.49
C ASP A 103 -2.27 -9.26 7.94
N THR A 104 -2.54 -9.49 6.65
CA THR A 104 -2.13 -10.69 5.92
C THR A 104 -0.61 -10.85 5.89
N LYS A 105 0.13 -9.78 5.59
CA LYS A 105 1.61 -9.82 5.56
C LYS A 105 2.23 -10.02 6.94
N LEU A 106 1.70 -9.35 7.96
CA LEU A 106 2.16 -9.51 9.34
C LEU A 106 1.89 -10.94 9.86
N LEU A 107 0.69 -11.47 9.59
CA LEU A 107 0.35 -12.85 9.94
C LEU A 107 1.29 -13.84 9.25
N THR A 108 1.48 -13.70 7.94
CA THR A 108 2.39 -14.54 7.16
C THR A 108 3.81 -14.48 7.70
N HIS A 109 4.31 -13.28 8.03
CA HIS A 109 5.65 -13.09 8.59
C HIS A 109 5.78 -13.77 9.96
N ARG A 110 4.78 -13.63 10.83
CA ARG A 110 4.76 -14.28 12.15
C ARG A 110 4.75 -15.81 12.04
N LEU A 111 3.96 -16.36 11.12
CA LEU A 111 3.89 -17.80 10.90
C LEU A 111 5.22 -18.35 10.39
N LYS A 112 5.85 -17.66 9.42
CA LYS A 112 7.18 -18.01 8.92
C LYS A 112 8.22 -18.02 10.04
N TYR A 113 8.22 -17.01 10.91
CA TYR A 113 9.13 -16.96 12.06
C TYR A 113 8.94 -18.16 13.00
N LYS A 114 7.69 -18.54 13.31
CA LYS A 114 7.40 -19.70 14.17
C LYS A 114 7.79 -21.04 13.55
N ALA A 115 7.72 -21.16 12.23
CA ALA A 115 8.05 -22.37 11.50
C ALA A 115 9.56 -22.59 11.33
N GLN A 116 10.40 -21.56 11.58
CA GLN A 116 11.85 -21.72 11.52
C GLN A 116 12.31 -22.70 12.60
N PRO A 117 13.17 -23.69 12.26
CA PRO A 117 13.74 -24.56 13.26
C PRO A 117 14.53 -23.71 14.26
N LYS A 118 14.31 -23.92 15.57
CA LYS A 118 15.11 -23.28 16.61
C LYS A 118 16.58 -23.58 16.30
N SER A 119 17.41 -22.57 16.08
CA SER A 119 18.82 -22.81 15.84
C SER A 119 19.41 -23.50 17.06
N GLN A 120 20.22 -24.55 16.84
CA GLN A 120 20.84 -25.35 17.90
C GLN A 120 21.84 -24.56 18.77
N ASN A 121 22.07 -23.27 18.45
CA ASN A 121 23.09 -22.42 19.06
C ASN A 121 22.41 -21.28 19.83
N ALA A 122 21.61 -21.61 20.85
CA ALA A 122 21.32 -20.66 21.91
C ALA A 122 22.45 -20.81 22.95
N PRO A 123 23.14 -19.72 23.36
CA PRO A 123 24.11 -19.81 24.43
C PRO A 123 23.35 -20.21 25.70
N THR A 124 23.66 -21.39 26.23
CA THR A 124 23.35 -21.75 27.60
C THR A 124 24.19 -20.86 28.50
N ASP A 125 23.50 -20.06 29.32
CA ASP A 125 23.92 -19.29 30.49
C ASP A 125 25.43 -19.17 30.81
#